data_AF-A0ABC9H3U2-F1
#
_entry.id   AF-A0ABC9H3U2-F1
#
_cell.length_a   1.000
_cell.length_b   1.000
_cell.length_c   1.000
_cell.angle_alpha   90.00
_cell.angle_beta   90.00
_cell.angle_gamma   90.00
#
_symmetry.space_group_name_H-M   'P 1'
#
loop_
_entity.id
_entity.type
_entity.pdbx_description
1 polymer ?
#
loop_
_entity_poly.entity_id
_entity_poly.type
_entity_poly.pdbx_seq_one_letter_code
_entity_poly.pdbx_strand_id
1 'polypeptide(L)'
;MDGLFEQLSVLADMALDGGGFDPARLDGVLALFEREARASWDDAEAEHQAVARATEAAAEDAARGHLDAAMGTAVGRYRGSSGDADALAAATAAMEMAFNATSRSS
;
A
#
# COMPACT_ATOMS: atom_id res chain seq x y z
N MET A 1 -19.58 7.82 25.60
CA MET A 1 -19.88 6.40 25.86
C MET A 1 -19.95 6.09 27.35
N ASP A 2 -18.88 6.21 28.13
CA ASP A 2 -18.88 5.82 29.57
C ASP A 2 -19.98 6.50 30.40
N GLY A 3 -20.19 7.81 30.21
CA GLY A 3 -21.26 8.54 30.89
C GLY A 3 -22.68 8.12 30.48
N LEU A 4 -22.86 7.49 29.31
CA LEU A 4 -24.15 6.89 28.91
C LEU A 4 -24.35 5.53 29.58
N PHE A 5 -23.29 4.74 29.74
CA PHE A 5 -23.34 3.48 30.49
C PHE A 5 -23.66 3.72 31.96
N GLU A 6 -23.06 4.75 32.59
CA GLU A 6 -23.37 5.12 33.96
C GLU A 6 -24.85 5.52 34.13
N GLN A 7 -25.40 6.27 33.16
CA GLN A 7 -26.82 6.61 33.14
C GLN A 7 -27.74 5.40 32.95
N LEU A 8 -27.34 4.45 32.09
CA LEU A 8 -28.05 3.18 31.90
C LEU A 8 -28.05 2.34 33.18
N SER A 9 -26.93 2.25 33.89
CA SER A 9 -26.83 1.54 35.17
C SER A 9 -27.78 2.13 36.21
N VAL A 10 -27.81 3.47 36.36
CA VAL A 10 -28.75 4.15 37.28
C VAL A 10 -30.21 3.87 36.91
N LEU A 11 -30.55 3.87 35.62
CA LEU A 11 -31.91 3.53 35.15
C LEU A 11 -32.27 2.07 35.43
N ALA A 12 -31.32 1.15 35.25
CA ALA A 12 -31.51 -0.26 35.54
C ALA A 12 -31.74 -0.49 37.04
N ASP A 13 -30.97 0.16 37.92
CA ASP A 13 -31.14 0.07 39.37
C ASP A 13 -32.54 0.56 39.80
N MET A 14 -33.00 1.69 39.26
CA MET A 14 -34.36 2.21 39.52
C MET A 14 -35.48 1.28 39.03
N ALA A 15 -35.25 0.56 37.93
CA ALA A 15 -36.21 -0.43 37.43
C ALA A 15 -36.28 -1.67 38.33
N LEU A 16 -35.14 -2.09 38.90
CA LEU A 16 -35.05 -3.24 39.81
C LEU A 16 -35.67 -2.95 41.18
N ASP A 17 -35.46 -1.74 41.70
CA ASP A 17 -36.00 -1.31 43.00
C ASP A 17 -37.50 -0.95 42.94
N GLY A 18 -38.11 -1.01 41.75
CA GLY A 18 -39.54 -0.76 41.54
C GLY A 18 -39.98 0.70 41.73
N GLY A 19 -39.03 1.64 41.86
CA GLY A 19 -39.28 3.04 42.18
C GLY A 19 -38.67 3.98 41.16
N GLY A 20 -39.52 4.77 40.48
CA GLY A 20 -39.08 5.95 39.73
C GLY A 20 -38.42 5.70 38.36
N PHE A 21 -38.52 4.49 37.82
CA PHE A 21 -38.10 4.21 36.44
C PHE A 21 -38.90 5.06 35.45
N ASP A 22 -38.19 5.79 34.58
CA ASP A 22 -38.75 6.63 33.54
C ASP A 22 -38.40 6.05 32.16
N PRO A 23 -39.36 5.40 31.46
CA PRO A 23 -39.16 4.88 30.12
C PRO A 23 -38.73 5.95 29.11
N ALA A 24 -39.24 7.18 29.22
CA ALA A 24 -38.88 8.26 28.29
C ALA A 24 -37.43 8.68 28.48
N ARG A 25 -36.93 8.64 29.72
CA ARG A 25 -35.52 8.87 30.02
C ARG A 25 -34.64 7.75 29.45
N LEU A 26 -35.08 6.49 29.54
CA LEU A 26 -34.37 5.37 28.90
C LEU A 26 -34.29 5.56 27.38
N ASP A 27 -35.40 5.88 26.72
CA ASP A 27 -35.43 6.14 25.28
C ASP A 27 -34.45 7.25 24.87
N GLY A 28 -34.36 8.32 25.67
CA GLY A 28 -33.40 9.40 25.47
C GLY A 28 -31.95 8.94 25.54
N VAL A 29 -31.60 8.08 26.51
CA VAL A 29 -30.25 7.53 26.66
C VAL A 29 -29.92 6.56 25.53
N LEU A 30 -30.86 5.71 25.11
CA LEU A 30 -30.68 4.80 23.98
C LEU A 30 -30.50 5.56 22.66
N ALA A 31 -31.25 6.63 22.43
CA ALA A 31 -31.09 7.46 21.24
C ALA A 31 -29.72 8.18 21.21
N LEU A 32 -29.18 8.58 22.35
CA LEU A 32 -27.81 9.10 22.46
C LEU A 32 -26.78 8.01 22.13
N PHE A 33 -26.98 6.81 22.66
CA PHE A 33 -26.12 5.67 22.44
C PHE A 33 -26.05 5.29 20.96
N GLU A 34 -27.20 5.21 20.28
CA GLU A 34 -27.28 4.90 18.85
C GLU A 34 -26.51 5.93 18.02
N ARG A 35 -26.67 7.23 18.32
CA ARG A 35 -25.94 8.29 17.60
C ARG A 35 -24.43 8.19 17.81
N GLU A 36 -23.99 7.98 19.04
CA GLU A 36 -22.56 7.87 19.34
C GLU A 36 -21.95 6.60 18.74
N ALA A 37 -22.68 5.47 18.77
CA ALA A 37 -22.26 4.23 18.13
C ALA A 37 -22.16 4.37 16.61
N ARG A 38 -23.13 5.03 15.95
CA ARG A 38 -23.07 5.30 14.52
C ARG A 38 -21.87 6.18 14.17
N ALA A 39 -21.66 7.28 14.90
CA ALA A 39 -20.52 8.16 14.67
C ALA A 39 -19.18 7.42 14.85
N SER A 40 -19.07 6.60 15.89
CA SER A 40 -17.87 5.78 16.12
C SER A 40 -17.63 4.76 15.00
N TRP A 41 -18.69 4.18 14.42
CA TRP A 41 -18.55 3.30 13.27
C TRP A 41 -18.17 4.04 12.00
N ASP A 42 -18.75 5.21 11.75
CA ASP A 42 -18.42 6.02 10.59
C ASP A 42 -16.94 6.48 10.65
N ASP A 43 -16.45 6.86 11.83
CA ASP A 43 -15.04 7.20 12.06
C ASP A 43 -14.11 5.99 11.85
N ALA A 44 -14.47 4.82 12.39
CA ALA A 44 -13.68 3.60 12.24
C ALA A 44 -13.63 3.13 10.77
N GLU A 45 -14.74 3.24 10.04
CA GLU A 45 -14.81 2.92 8.61
C GLU A 45 -13.94 3.90 7.81
N ALA A 46 -13.99 5.19 8.12
CA ALA A 46 -13.14 6.19 7.47
C ALA A 46 -11.64 5.92 7.71
N GLU A 47 -11.25 5.56 8.93
CA GLU A 47 -9.88 5.15 9.26
C GLU A 47 -9.47 3.91 8.47
N HIS A 48 -10.32 2.88 8.44
CA HIS A 48 -10.06 1.65 7.70
C HIS A 48 -9.84 1.92 6.20
N GLN A 49 -10.69 2.74 5.59
CA GLN A 49 -10.55 3.14 4.19
C GLN A 49 -9.29 3.97 3.92
N ALA A 50 -8.88 4.81 4.87
CA ALA A 50 -7.64 5.57 4.75
C ALA A 50 -6.42 4.63 4.78
N VAL A 51 -6.40 3.67 5.71
CA VAL A 51 -5.35 2.64 5.79
C VAL A 51 -5.32 1.79 4.53
N ALA A 52 -6.47 1.31 4.04
CA ALA A 52 -6.56 0.52 2.82
C ALA A 52 -5.93 1.25 1.62
N ARG A 53 -6.32 2.50 1.38
CA ARG A 53 -5.76 3.33 0.29
C ARG A 53 -4.26 3.57 0.46
N ALA A 54 -3.78 3.81 1.68
CA ALA A 54 -2.36 4.00 1.93
C ALA A 54 -1.57 2.70 1.66
N THR A 55 -2.11 1.55 2.04
CA THR A 55 -1.47 0.25 1.78
C THR A 55 -1.45 -0.10 0.29
N GLU A 56 -2.52 0.20 -0.45
CA GLU A 56 -2.59 0.02 -1.90
C GLU A 56 -1.56 0.92 -2.61
N ALA A 57 -1.49 2.20 -2.25
CA ALA A 57 -0.52 3.13 -2.82
C ALA A 57 0.93 2.69 -2.55
N ALA A 58 1.24 2.25 -1.33
CA ALA A 58 2.56 1.74 -0.99
C ALA A 58 2.91 0.46 -1.79
N ALA A 59 1.94 -0.42 -2.00
CA ALA A 59 2.13 -1.63 -2.82
C ALA A 59 2.37 -1.28 -4.30
N GLU A 60 1.62 -0.33 -4.85
CA GLU A 60 1.84 0.17 -6.22
C GLU A 60 3.23 0.79 -6.39
N ASP A 61 3.66 1.64 -5.47
CA ASP A 61 4.96 2.30 -5.53
C ASP A 61 6.10 1.27 -5.41
N ALA A 62 5.97 0.28 -4.54
CA ALA A 62 6.92 -0.82 -4.44
C ALA A 62 7.00 -1.64 -5.75
N ALA A 63 5.86 -1.95 -6.36
CA ALA A 63 5.81 -2.66 -7.63
C ALA A 63 6.45 -1.86 -8.77
N ARG A 64 6.18 -0.55 -8.84
CA ARG A 64 6.81 0.37 -9.80
C ARG A 64 8.32 0.41 -9.61
N GLY A 65 8.81 0.56 -8.38
CA GLY A 65 10.24 0.53 -8.08
C GLY A 65 10.91 -0.78 -8.49
N HIS A 66 10.24 -1.91 -8.31
CA HIS A 66 10.75 -3.21 -8.77
C HIS A 66 10.81 -3.31 -10.30
N LEU A 67 9.77 -2.84 -11.00
CA LEU A 67 9.74 -2.81 -12.46
C LEU A 67 10.84 -1.91 -13.02
N ASP A 68 11.05 -0.72 -12.45
CA ASP A 68 12.12 0.18 -12.86
C ASP A 68 13.51 -0.43 -12.66
N ALA A 69 13.74 -1.12 -11.54
CA ALA A 69 14.99 -1.84 -11.30
C ALA A 69 15.21 -2.99 -12.30
N ALA A 70 14.15 -3.76 -12.59
CA ALA A 70 14.20 -4.85 -13.56
C ALA A 70 14.46 -4.33 -14.98
N MET A 71 13.78 -3.26 -15.39
CA MET A 71 14.01 -2.58 -16.67
C MET A 71 15.43 -2.00 -16.76
N GLY A 72 15.90 -1.30 -15.72
CA GLY A 72 17.27 -0.78 -15.65
C GLY A 72 18.31 -1.87 -15.83
N THR A 73 18.11 -3.03 -15.20
CA THR A 73 18.97 -4.21 -15.37
C THR A 73 18.93 -4.76 -16.79
N ALA A 74 17.74 -4.89 -17.38
CA ALA A 74 17.57 -5.38 -18.75
C ALA A 74 18.24 -4.46 -19.79
N VAL A 75 18.04 -3.14 -19.65
CA VAL A 75 18.66 -2.13 -20.51
C VAL A 75 20.18 -2.13 -20.36
N GLY A 76 20.68 -2.23 -19.12
CA GLY A 76 22.11 -2.34 -18.85
C GLY A 76 22.74 -3.55 -19.53
N ARG A 77 22.11 -4.73 -19.43
CA ARG A 77 22.57 -5.96 -20.09
C ARG A 77 22.57 -5.83 -21.61
N TYR A 78 21.50 -5.27 -22.18
CA TYR A 78 21.40 -5.07 -23.63
C TYR A 78 22.52 -4.16 -24.16
N ARG A 79 22.78 -3.03 -23.49
CA ARG A 79 23.86 -2.10 -23.87
C ARG A 79 25.24 -2.75 -23.79
N GLY A 80 25.52 -3.50 -22.71
CA GLY A 80 26.78 -4.24 -22.58
C GLY A 80 26.98 -5.24 -23.72
N SER A 81 25.96 -6.05 -24.01
CA SER A 81 26.01 -7.03 -25.10
C SER A 81 26.20 -6.39 -26.48
N SER A 82 25.62 -5.22 -26.73
CA SER A 82 25.83 -4.49 -28.00
C SER A 82 27.27 -4.01 -28.14
N GLY A 83 27.84 -3.43 -27.08
CA GLY A 83 29.24 -2.97 -27.11
C GLY A 83 30.23 -4.12 -27.28
N ASP A 84 29.95 -5.27 -26.66
CA ASP A 84 30.78 -6.47 -26.82
C ASP A 84 30.73 -7.00 -28.26
N ALA A 85 29.58 -6.95 -28.93
CA ALA A 85 29.43 -7.34 -30.33
C ALA A 85 30.20 -6.42 -31.28
N ASP A 86 30.14 -5.10 -31.06
CA ASP A 86 30.88 -4.12 -31.87
C ASP A 86 32.40 -4.26 -31.68
N ALA A 87 32.86 -4.49 -30.44
CA ALA A 87 34.27 -4.71 -30.14
C ALA A 87 34.80 -6.01 -30.78
N LEU A 88 34.01 -7.08 -30.76
CA LEU A 88 34.35 -8.33 -31.44
C LEU A 88 34.46 -8.13 -32.96
N ALA A 89 33.50 -7.43 -33.58
CA ALA A 89 33.51 -7.15 -35.01
C ALA A 89 34.75 -6.32 -35.43
N ALA A 90 35.12 -5.31 -34.64
CA ALA A 90 36.32 -4.53 -34.86
C ALA A 90 37.60 -5.36 -34.74
N ALA A 91 37.67 -6.25 -33.74
CA ALA A 91 38.80 -7.17 -33.56
C ALA A 91 38.94 -8.15 -34.73
N THR A 92 37.82 -8.71 -35.22
CA THR A 92 37.80 -9.60 -36.39
C THR A 92 38.30 -8.87 -37.65
N ALA A 93 37.81 -7.65 -37.91
CA ALA A 93 38.26 -6.85 -39.04
C ALA A 93 39.77 -6.52 -38.96
N ALA A 94 40.28 -6.20 -37.78
CA ALA A 94 41.72 -5.93 -37.58
C ALA A 94 42.57 -7.18 -37.83
N MET A 95 42.13 -8.36 -37.38
CA MET A 95 42.82 -9.63 -37.66
C MET A 95 42.86 -9.93 -39.17
N GLU A 96 41.75 -9.71 -39.87
CA GLU A 96 41.65 -9.94 -41.31
C GLU A 96 42.55 -8.99 -42.12
N MET A 97 42.66 -7.72 -41.70
CA MET A 97 43.63 -6.79 -42.29
C MET A 97 45.08 -7.22 -42.05
N ALA A 98 45.41 -7.67 -40.84
CA ALA A 98 46.75 -8.15 -40.51
C ALA A 98 47.13 -9.38 -41.36
N PHE A 99 46.20 -10.32 -41.53
CA PHE A 99 46.39 -11.51 -42.37
C PHE A 99 46.58 -11.15 -43.86
N ASN A 100 45.80 -10.21 -44.37
CA ASN A 100 45.94 -9.74 -45.75
C ASN A 100 47.26 -8.98 -45.98
N ALA A 101 47.73 -8.22 -44.99
CA ALA A 101 49.00 -7.50 -45.06
C ALA A 101 50.20 -8.44 -45.13
N THR A 102 50.21 -9.52 -44.32
CA THR A 102 51.27 -10.53 -44.36
C THR A 102 51.21 -11.42 -45.59
N SER A 103 50.02 -11.68 -46.12
CA SER A 103 49.82 -12.47 -47.36
C SER A 103 50.21 -11.73 -48.64
N ARG A 104 50.20 -10.38 -48.65
CA ARG A 104 50.65 -9.57 -49.79
C ARG A 104 52.14 -9.26 -49.78
N SER A 105 52.85 -9.53 -48.67
CA SER A 105 54.30 -9.33 -48.55
C SER A 105 55.12 -10.58 -48.88
N SER A 106 54.50 -11.68 -49.32
CA SER A 106 55.15 -12.86 -49.91
C SER A 106 54.93 -12.90 -51.41
#